data_AF-A0A7Y1ZWP1-F1
#
_entry.id   AF-A0A7Y1ZWP1-F1
#
_cell.length_a   1.000
_cell.length_b   1.000
_cell.length_c   1.000
_cell.angle_alpha   90.00
_cell.angle_beta   90.00
_cell.angle_gamma   90.00
#
_symmetry.space_group_name_H-M   'P 1'
#
loop_
_entity.id
_entity.type
_entity.pdbx_description
1 polymer ?
#
loop_
_entity_poly.entity_id
_entity_poly.type
_entity_poly.pdbx_seq_one_letter_code
_entity_poly.pdbx_strand_id
1 'polypeptide(L)'
;MVRKRTVGFTTGAIAATIGLLAAPLTVSADQVILDDLIVDGSICAGFDCVNGESFGFDTLRLKENNLRIKAQDTSSSASFPTQDWQITFNETSNGGANKFSIDAIAPSSGTPFTIEASNQNHALYVDDGGRIGLGTSTPVVQLHVKDGNTPTLRLEQDGTSGFTPQTWDVAGNEANFFIRDATNGSTLPFRLFPTAPSNSLTIQGDGDIGVG
;
A
#
# COMPACT_ATOMS: atom_id res chain seq x y z
N MET A 1 77.35 -62.69 -23.76
CA MET A 1 78.62 -62.05 -23.36
C MET A 1 78.31 -60.66 -22.83
N VAL A 2 78.27 -60.51 -21.49
CA VAL A 2 78.82 -59.42 -20.64
C VAL A 2 79.13 -58.09 -21.39
N ARG A 3 78.67 -56.86 -21.06
CA ARG A 3 78.63 -56.13 -19.77
C ARG A 3 77.94 -54.73 -19.90
N LYS A 4 77.22 -54.33 -18.84
CA LYS A 4 77.13 -53.03 -18.10
C LYS A 4 76.82 -51.65 -18.75
N ARG A 5 75.74 -51.04 -18.20
CA ARG A 5 75.50 -49.67 -17.64
C ARG A 5 75.63 -48.46 -18.61
N THR A 6 74.75 -47.44 -18.63
CA THR A 6 74.31 -46.55 -17.53
C THR A 6 73.04 -45.74 -17.93
N VAL A 7 72.32 -45.30 -16.91
CA VAL A 7 71.05 -44.54 -16.84
C VAL A 7 71.13 -43.10 -17.42
N GLY A 8 70.02 -42.62 -17.97
CA GLY A 8 69.74 -41.19 -18.20
C GLY A 8 68.23 -40.95 -18.39
N PHE A 9 67.58 -40.37 -17.38
CA PHE A 9 66.18 -39.94 -17.40
C PHE A 9 65.97 -38.76 -18.38
N THR A 10 64.82 -38.70 -19.05
CA THR A 10 64.01 -37.48 -19.18
C THR A 10 62.61 -37.81 -19.69
N THR A 11 61.65 -37.72 -18.75
CA THR A 11 60.29 -37.15 -18.89
C THR A 11 59.40 -37.61 -20.05
N GLY A 12 58.40 -38.41 -19.70
CA GLY A 12 57.30 -38.81 -20.58
C GLY A 12 56.33 -37.68 -20.88
N ALA A 13 55.73 -37.77 -22.06
CA ALA A 13 54.53 -37.02 -22.42
C ALA A 13 53.31 -37.88 -22.04
N ILE A 14 52.72 -37.58 -20.88
CA ILE A 14 51.35 -38.00 -20.55
C ILE A 14 50.44 -37.01 -21.26
N ALA A 15 49.71 -37.46 -22.28
CA ALA A 15 48.66 -36.68 -22.91
C ALA A 15 47.50 -36.54 -21.92
N ALA A 16 47.46 -35.42 -21.20
CA ALA A 16 46.33 -35.04 -20.38
C ALA A 16 45.21 -34.53 -21.30
N THR A 17 44.18 -35.33 -21.50
CA THR A 17 42.90 -34.86 -22.04
C THR A 17 42.29 -33.89 -21.03
N ILE A 18 42.46 -32.59 -21.28
CA ILE A 18 41.71 -31.54 -20.60
C ILE A 18 40.26 -31.67 -21.06
N GLY A 19 39.44 -32.34 -20.26
CA GLY A 19 37.99 -32.27 -20.37
C GLY A 19 37.58 -30.84 -20.06
N LEU A 20 37.24 -30.08 -21.09
CA LEU A 20 36.67 -28.74 -20.96
C LEU A 20 35.30 -28.90 -20.29
N LEU A 21 35.22 -28.70 -18.97
CA LEU A 21 33.94 -28.50 -18.29
C LEU A 21 33.37 -27.19 -18.82
N ALA A 22 32.54 -27.27 -19.87
CA ALA A 22 31.66 -26.17 -20.24
C ALA A 22 30.64 -25.99 -19.11
N ALA A 23 30.94 -25.10 -18.17
CA ALA A 23 29.91 -24.59 -17.28
C ALA A 23 28.80 -24.00 -18.17
N PRO A 24 27.52 -24.35 -17.98
CA PRO A 24 26.45 -23.76 -18.76
C PRO A 24 26.46 -22.25 -18.51
N LEU A 25 26.86 -21.48 -19.51
CA LEU A 25 26.63 -20.04 -19.53
C LEU A 25 25.11 -19.87 -19.60
N THR A 26 24.51 -19.35 -18.54
CA THR A 26 23.12 -18.88 -18.59
C THR A 26 23.09 -17.69 -19.55
N VAL A 27 22.67 -17.93 -20.80
CA VAL A 27 22.37 -16.85 -21.74
C VAL A 27 21.03 -16.27 -21.30
N SER A 28 21.07 -15.12 -20.63
CA SER A 28 19.88 -14.32 -20.38
C SER A 28 19.61 -13.49 -21.63
N ALA A 29 18.72 -13.97 -22.49
CA ALA A 29 18.18 -13.18 -23.58
C ALA A 29 16.81 -12.65 -23.14
N ASP A 30 16.65 -11.34 -23.14
CA ASP A 30 15.35 -10.73 -22.87
C ASP A 30 14.46 -10.94 -24.10
N GLN A 31 13.19 -11.28 -23.86
CA GLN A 31 12.19 -11.23 -24.93
C GLN A 31 11.73 -9.79 -25.09
N VAL A 32 12.11 -9.16 -26.20
CA VAL A 32 11.64 -7.83 -26.58
C VAL A 32 10.55 -7.99 -27.63
N ILE A 33 9.32 -7.62 -27.28
CA ILE A 33 8.21 -7.57 -28.23
C ILE A 33 8.12 -6.12 -28.72
N LEU A 34 8.45 -5.89 -30.00
CA LEU A 34 8.50 -4.55 -30.61
C LEU A 34 7.12 -4.03 -31.08
N ASP A 35 6.06 -4.73 -30.71
CA ASP A 35 4.67 -4.45 -31.08
C ASP A 35 3.74 -4.82 -29.91
N ASP A 36 2.43 -4.63 -30.08
CA ASP A 36 1.42 -4.97 -29.10
C ASP A 36 1.47 -6.47 -28.71
N LEU A 37 1.56 -6.75 -27.42
CA LEU A 37 1.41 -8.10 -26.87
C LEU A 37 -0.04 -8.33 -26.47
N ILE A 38 -0.77 -9.13 -27.26
CA ILE A 38 -2.08 -9.64 -26.89
C ILE A 38 -1.91 -11.06 -26.36
N VAL A 39 -2.26 -11.27 -25.08
CA VAL A 39 -2.35 -12.59 -24.47
C VAL A 39 -3.82 -12.98 -24.40
N ASP A 40 -4.23 -13.95 -25.21
CA ASP A 40 -5.56 -14.57 -25.10
C ASP A 40 -5.56 -15.60 -23.96
N GLY A 41 -6.41 -15.40 -22.97
CA GLY A 41 -6.42 -16.17 -21.72
C GLY A 41 -5.75 -15.42 -20.55
N SER A 42 -4.64 -15.95 -20.05
CA SER A 42 -4.01 -15.46 -18.81
C SER A 42 -2.49 -15.36 -18.91
N ILE A 43 -1.91 -14.37 -18.21
CA ILE A 43 -0.47 -14.23 -18.02
C ILE A 43 -0.12 -14.35 -16.53
N CYS A 44 0.95 -15.09 -16.23
CA CYS A 44 1.62 -15.04 -14.93
C CYS A 44 2.95 -14.31 -15.08
N ALA A 45 3.18 -13.28 -14.25
CA ALA A 45 4.45 -12.56 -14.18
C ALA A 45 5.02 -12.61 -12.76
N GLY A 46 6.27 -13.04 -12.66
CA GLY A 46 7.02 -13.22 -11.42
C GLY A 46 7.80 -14.55 -11.37
N PHE A 47 8.82 -14.58 -10.53
CA PHE A 47 9.70 -15.68 -10.19
C PHE A 47 8.94 -16.88 -9.61
N ASP A 48 7.84 -16.64 -8.90
CA ASP A 48 7.02 -17.71 -8.32
C ASP A 48 5.96 -18.29 -9.30
N CYS A 49 5.94 -17.88 -10.56
CA CYS A 49 5.10 -18.48 -11.61
C CYS A 49 5.56 -19.91 -11.96
N VAL A 50 4.62 -20.84 -12.16
CA VAL A 50 4.94 -22.24 -12.47
C VAL A 50 4.30 -22.72 -13.77
N ASN A 51 5.02 -23.56 -14.50
CA ASN A 51 4.52 -24.12 -15.75
C ASN A 51 3.30 -25.02 -15.51
N GLY A 52 2.22 -24.79 -16.27
CA GLY A 52 0.98 -25.55 -16.17
C GLY A 52 0.09 -25.19 -14.98
N GLU A 53 0.27 -24.03 -14.33
CA GLU A 53 -0.66 -23.61 -13.28
C GLU A 53 -2.07 -23.29 -13.79
N SER A 54 -3.08 -23.56 -12.94
CA SER A 54 -4.46 -23.19 -13.21
C SER A 54 -4.71 -21.72 -12.86
N PHE A 55 -5.22 -20.96 -13.81
CA PHE A 55 -5.51 -19.53 -13.64
C PHE A 55 -6.91 -19.26 -13.10
N GLY A 56 -7.85 -20.19 -13.23
CA GLY A 56 -9.24 -19.94 -12.87
C GLY A 56 -9.81 -18.76 -13.67
N PHE A 57 -10.15 -17.67 -12.96
CA PHE A 57 -10.66 -16.44 -13.56
C PHE A 57 -9.62 -15.31 -13.62
N ASP A 58 -8.37 -15.56 -13.22
CA ASP A 58 -7.32 -14.53 -13.24
C ASP A 58 -6.84 -14.29 -14.67
N THR A 59 -7.01 -13.08 -15.18
CA THR A 59 -6.41 -12.66 -16.47
C THR A 59 -4.92 -12.30 -16.30
N LEU A 60 -4.57 -11.64 -15.20
CA LEU A 60 -3.19 -11.29 -14.83
C LEU A 60 -2.94 -11.81 -13.42
N ARG A 61 -1.94 -12.67 -13.27
CA ARG A 61 -1.46 -13.15 -11.97
C ARG A 61 -0.04 -12.67 -11.74
N LEU A 62 0.17 -11.97 -10.63
CA LEU A 62 1.48 -11.50 -10.20
C LEU A 62 1.89 -12.31 -8.98
N LYS A 63 2.99 -13.07 -9.07
CA LYS A 63 3.42 -13.97 -7.99
C LYS A 63 4.85 -13.67 -7.64
N GLU A 64 5.05 -13.02 -6.48
CA GLU A 64 6.35 -12.77 -5.86
C GLU A 64 6.21 -12.51 -4.36
N ASN A 65 7.31 -12.72 -3.62
CA ASN A 65 7.40 -12.36 -2.20
C ASN A 65 7.46 -10.83 -1.96
N ASN A 66 7.94 -10.05 -2.94
CA ASN A 66 8.12 -8.60 -2.83
C ASN A 66 7.47 -7.89 -4.03
N LEU A 67 6.18 -8.15 -4.25
CA LEU A 67 5.50 -7.69 -5.45
C LEU A 67 5.38 -6.15 -5.51
N ARG A 68 5.88 -5.56 -6.59
CA ARG A 68 5.81 -4.12 -6.90
C ARG A 68 5.40 -3.92 -8.35
N ILE A 69 4.51 -2.97 -8.60
CA ILE A 69 4.22 -2.47 -9.95
C ILE A 69 4.71 -1.02 -10.00
N LYS A 70 5.75 -0.76 -10.77
CA LYS A 70 6.39 0.56 -10.83
C LYS A 70 5.98 1.31 -12.11
N ALA A 71 5.57 2.56 -11.93
CA ALA A 71 5.52 3.57 -12.97
C ALA A 71 6.77 4.46 -12.83
N GLN A 72 7.71 4.30 -13.75
CA GLN A 72 8.93 5.11 -13.80
C GLN A 72 8.76 6.21 -14.84
N ASP A 73 8.78 7.46 -14.40
CA ASP A 73 8.79 8.61 -15.28
C ASP A 73 10.20 8.83 -15.84
N THR A 74 10.32 8.93 -17.16
CA THR A 74 11.61 9.10 -17.87
C THR A 74 11.76 10.50 -18.46
N SER A 75 10.84 11.40 -18.14
CA SER A 75 10.85 12.79 -18.60
C SER A 75 12.07 13.50 -18.00
N SER A 76 12.81 14.19 -18.86
CA SER A 76 14.02 14.93 -18.47
C SER A 76 13.87 16.46 -18.60
N SER A 77 12.73 16.92 -19.11
CA SER A 77 12.42 18.34 -19.19
C SER A 77 11.72 18.80 -17.91
N ALA A 78 12.15 19.94 -17.38
CA ALA A 78 11.53 20.58 -16.21
C ALA A 78 10.06 21.02 -16.46
N SER A 79 9.56 20.93 -17.70
CA SER A 79 8.16 21.22 -18.04
C SER A 79 7.20 20.05 -17.78
N PHE A 80 7.70 18.86 -17.46
CA PHE A 80 6.88 17.69 -17.16
C PHE A 80 7.04 17.26 -15.70
N PRO A 81 6.00 16.67 -15.10
CA PRO A 81 6.15 15.92 -13.85
C PRO A 81 7.22 14.84 -14.00
N THR A 82 7.95 14.55 -12.93
CA THR A 82 9.04 13.55 -12.92
C THR A 82 8.93 12.57 -11.75
N GLN A 83 7.74 12.45 -11.15
CA GLN A 83 7.54 11.63 -9.96
C GLN A 83 7.27 10.17 -10.37
N ASP A 84 8.11 9.28 -9.87
CA ASP A 84 7.91 7.83 -9.94
C ASP A 84 6.89 7.38 -8.88
N TRP A 85 6.01 6.48 -9.30
CA TRP A 85 4.97 5.89 -8.47
C TRP A 85 5.10 4.37 -8.43
N GLN A 86 4.65 3.77 -7.33
CA GLN A 86 4.65 2.33 -7.16
C GLN A 86 3.38 1.86 -6.47
N ILE A 87 2.80 0.76 -6.97
CA ILE A 87 1.84 -0.04 -6.24
C ILE A 87 2.61 -1.10 -5.47
N THR A 88 2.43 -1.10 -4.16
CA THR A 88 3.13 -1.98 -3.23
C THR A 88 2.15 -2.96 -2.60
N PHE A 89 2.46 -4.25 -2.73
CA PHE A 89 1.76 -5.33 -2.05
C PHE A 89 2.68 -5.90 -0.98
N ASN A 90 2.23 -5.80 0.29
CA ASN A 90 2.94 -6.20 1.50
C ASN A 90 4.32 -5.56 1.68
N GLU A 91 4.74 -5.43 2.93
CA GLU A 91 6.10 -5.02 3.26
C GLU A 91 7.11 -6.13 2.98
N THR A 92 8.35 -5.76 2.63
CA THR A 92 9.42 -6.71 2.31
C THR A 92 10.10 -7.29 3.55
N SER A 93 9.96 -6.60 4.69
CA SER A 93 10.60 -7.00 5.95
C SER A 93 9.91 -8.23 6.53
N ASN A 94 10.68 -9.15 7.12
CA ASN A 94 10.09 -10.28 7.84
C ASN A 94 9.23 -9.78 9.02
N GLY A 95 7.97 -10.21 9.07
CA GLY A 95 6.99 -9.67 10.02
C GLY A 95 6.46 -8.27 9.68
N GLY A 96 6.71 -7.78 8.46
CA GLY A 96 6.20 -6.50 7.97
C GLY A 96 4.68 -6.49 7.80
N ALA A 97 4.14 -5.30 7.53
CA ALA A 97 2.71 -5.09 7.36
C ALA A 97 2.17 -5.83 6.12
N ASN A 98 1.01 -6.49 6.29
CA ASN A 98 0.21 -7.00 5.18
C ASN A 98 -0.65 -5.85 4.66
N LYS A 99 -0.42 -5.37 3.44
CA LYS A 99 -1.04 -4.14 2.96
C LYS A 99 -1.08 -4.01 1.44
N PHE A 100 -1.91 -3.07 1.00
CA PHE A 100 -1.92 -2.51 -0.35
C PHE A 100 -1.65 -1.00 -0.24
N SER A 101 -0.60 -0.50 -0.91
CA SER A 101 -0.17 0.89 -0.82
C SER A 101 0.10 1.51 -2.20
N ILE A 102 -0.10 2.83 -2.29
CA ILE A 102 0.38 3.67 -3.39
C ILE A 102 1.53 4.51 -2.83
N ASP A 103 2.71 4.35 -3.39
CA ASP A 103 3.94 5.00 -2.94
C ASP A 103 4.48 5.97 -3.99
N ALA A 104 4.84 7.17 -3.53
CA ALA A 104 5.78 8.05 -4.20
C ALA A 104 7.20 7.57 -3.85
N ILE A 105 8.05 7.31 -4.86
CA ILE A 105 9.36 6.68 -4.63
C ILE A 105 10.57 7.50 -5.11
N ALA A 106 10.42 8.40 -6.09
CA ALA A 106 11.46 9.36 -6.49
C ALA A 106 10.87 10.54 -7.28
N PRO A 107 11.39 11.78 -7.18
CA PRO A 107 12.46 12.20 -6.28
C PRO A 107 11.99 12.36 -4.82
N SER A 108 10.69 12.49 -4.59
CA SER A 108 10.11 12.46 -3.25
C SER A 108 9.74 11.04 -2.85
N SER A 109 9.84 10.75 -1.55
CA SER A 109 9.38 9.49 -0.97
C SER A 109 8.18 9.73 -0.05
N GLY A 110 7.22 8.82 -0.10
CA GLY A 110 6.06 8.86 0.79
C GLY A 110 4.97 7.89 0.37
N THR A 111 4.06 7.58 1.28
CA THR A 111 2.96 6.65 1.04
C THR A 111 1.63 7.37 1.26
N PRO A 112 1.08 8.06 0.25
CA PRO A 112 -0.17 8.80 0.41
C PRO A 112 -1.40 7.92 0.64
N PHE A 113 -1.35 6.63 0.28
CA PHE A 113 -2.48 5.73 0.46
C PHE A 113 -2.04 4.35 0.92
N THR A 114 -2.74 3.79 1.91
CA THR A 114 -2.54 2.42 2.38
C THR A 114 -3.87 1.84 2.87
N ILE A 115 -4.14 0.58 2.50
CA ILE A 115 -5.13 -0.28 3.13
C ILE A 115 -4.39 -1.50 3.69
N GLU A 116 -4.46 -1.70 5.00
CA GLU A 116 -3.92 -2.91 5.64
C GLU A 116 -4.87 -4.11 5.46
N ALA A 117 -4.30 -5.31 5.43
CA ALA A 117 -5.06 -6.54 5.42
C ALA A 117 -5.84 -6.73 6.73
N SER A 118 -6.88 -7.57 6.69
CA SER A 118 -7.78 -7.81 7.83
C SER A 118 -8.55 -6.56 8.31
N ASN A 119 -8.65 -5.53 7.47
CA ASN A 119 -9.52 -4.40 7.73
C ASN A 119 -11.01 -4.81 7.68
N GLN A 120 -11.87 -4.01 8.30
CA GLN A 120 -13.31 -4.21 8.29
C GLN A 120 -13.88 -4.10 6.87
N ASN A 121 -14.98 -4.81 6.61
CA ASN A 121 -15.74 -4.62 5.38
C ASN A 121 -16.17 -3.16 5.27
N HIS A 122 -15.99 -2.58 4.08
CA HIS A 122 -16.40 -1.20 3.77
C HIS A 122 -15.70 -0.14 4.65
N ALA A 123 -14.44 -0.37 5.02
CA ALA A 123 -13.62 0.59 5.75
C ALA A 123 -13.58 1.98 5.07
N LEU A 124 -13.47 1.98 3.73
CA LEU A 124 -13.75 3.12 2.87
C LEU A 124 -14.60 2.62 1.70
N TYR A 125 -15.78 3.21 1.54
CA TYR A 125 -16.69 2.87 0.45
C TYR A 125 -17.19 4.14 -0.22
N VAL A 126 -17.16 4.17 -1.56
CA VAL A 126 -17.78 5.24 -2.34
C VAL A 126 -18.91 4.61 -3.14
N ASP A 127 -20.13 5.06 -2.91
CA ASP A 127 -21.31 4.51 -3.59
C ASP A 127 -21.55 5.16 -4.97
N ASP A 128 -22.55 4.65 -5.70
CA ASP A 128 -22.91 5.13 -7.04
C ASP A 128 -23.55 6.54 -7.05
N GLY A 129 -23.94 7.05 -5.88
CA GLY A 129 -24.35 8.43 -5.66
C GLY A 129 -23.20 9.38 -5.30
N GLY A 130 -21.96 8.89 -5.22
CA GLY A 130 -20.79 9.67 -4.85
C GLY A 130 -20.67 9.97 -3.34
N ARG A 131 -21.38 9.21 -2.49
CA ARG A 131 -21.31 9.33 -1.03
C ARG A 131 -20.21 8.44 -0.47
N ILE A 132 -19.56 8.91 0.60
CA ILE A 132 -18.49 8.20 1.30
C ILE A 132 -19.07 7.51 2.54
N GLY A 133 -18.93 6.20 2.60
CA GLY A 133 -19.18 5.38 3.78
C GLY A 133 -17.88 5.00 4.48
N LEU A 134 -17.82 5.24 5.79
CA LEU A 134 -16.79 4.71 6.68
C LEU A 134 -17.46 3.66 7.57
N GLY A 135 -17.15 2.37 7.33
CA GLY A 135 -17.79 1.23 8.01
C GLY A 135 -19.17 0.84 7.46
N THR A 136 -19.56 1.36 6.28
CA THR A 136 -20.85 1.04 5.65
C THR A 136 -20.79 1.10 4.13
N SER A 137 -21.47 0.17 3.45
CA SER A 137 -21.69 0.18 1.99
C SER A 137 -23.00 0.86 1.58
N THR A 138 -23.78 1.34 2.55
CA THR A 138 -25.07 2.02 2.31
C THR A 138 -25.05 3.41 2.97
N PRO A 139 -24.14 4.32 2.55
CA PRO A 139 -24.17 5.69 3.03
C PRO A 139 -25.51 6.35 2.66
N VAL A 140 -26.11 7.13 3.57
CA VAL A 140 -27.40 7.81 3.33
C VAL A 140 -27.25 9.32 3.13
N VAL A 141 -26.07 9.84 3.44
CA VAL A 141 -25.65 11.24 3.31
C VAL A 141 -24.24 11.28 2.72
N GLN A 142 -23.74 12.47 2.32
CA GLN A 142 -22.45 12.63 1.61
C GLN A 142 -21.27 11.97 2.33
N LEU A 143 -21.24 12.04 3.67
CA LEU A 143 -20.29 11.34 4.52
C LEU A 143 -21.05 10.63 5.64
N HIS A 144 -21.03 9.30 5.65
CA HIS A 144 -21.70 8.47 6.66
C HIS A 144 -20.67 7.62 7.40
N VAL A 145 -20.43 7.94 8.67
CA VAL A 145 -19.59 7.16 9.59
C VAL A 145 -20.48 6.23 10.41
N LYS A 146 -20.25 4.92 10.31
CA LYS A 146 -21.00 3.90 11.03
C LYS A 146 -20.05 3.07 11.87
N ASP A 147 -20.25 3.09 13.18
CA ASP A 147 -19.54 2.26 14.16
C ASP A 147 -20.56 1.60 15.10
N GLY A 148 -20.17 0.51 15.76
CA GLY A 148 -20.99 -0.16 16.77
C GLY A 148 -21.17 0.65 18.05
N ASN A 149 -20.27 1.59 18.36
CA ASN A 149 -20.44 2.51 19.48
C ASN A 149 -19.69 3.83 19.26
N THR A 150 -20.38 4.95 19.48
CA THR A 150 -19.79 6.30 19.50
C THR A 150 -18.97 6.62 18.23
N PRO A 151 -19.57 6.58 17.03
CA PRO A 151 -18.93 7.11 15.83
C PRO A 151 -18.42 8.53 16.08
N THR A 152 -17.17 8.77 15.69
CA THR A 152 -16.40 9.95 16.07
C THR A 152 -15.63 10.48 14.88
N LEU A 153 -15.64 11.80 14.70
CA LEU A 153 -14.69 12.52 13.86
C LEU A 153 -13.65 13.21 14.76
N ARG A 154 -12.37 12.93 14.53
CA ARG A 154 -11.26 13.56 15.23
C ARG A 154 -10.63 14.67 14.39
N LEU A 155 -10.41 15.82 15.03
CA LEU A 155 -9.61 16.93 14.53
C LEU A 155 -8.36 17.01 15.41
N GLU A 156 -7.19 16.73 14.83
CA GLU A 156 -5.92 16.70 15.55
C GLU A 156 -4.94 17.69 14.93
N GLN A 157 -4.49 18.64 15.74
CA GLN A 157 -3.34 19.47 15.48
C GLN A 157 -2.15 18.87 16.23
N ASP A 158 -1.11 18.48 15.50
CA ASP A 158 0.15 18.04 16.07
C ASP A 158 1.15 19.20 16.23
N GLY A 159 2.37 18.87 16.66
CA GLY A 159 3.44 19.84 16.86
C GLY A 159 4.33 20.09 15.62
N THR A 160 4.09 19.42 14.49
CA THR A 160 5.01 19.44 13.34
C THR A 160 5.13 20.82 12.69
N SER A 161 4.09 21.65 12.85
CA SER A 161 4.05 23.03 12.36
C SER A 161 4.39 24.07 13.45
N GLY A 162 4.92 23.66 14.61
CA GLY A 162 5.38 24.56 15.67
C GLY A 162 4.30 25.12 16.60
N PHE A 163 3.05 24.68 16.46
CA PHE A 163 1.95 25.03 17.36
C PHE A 163 1.83 24.02 18.50
N THR A 164 1.26 24.45 19.63
CA THR A 164 0.95 23.53 20.73
C THR A 164 -0.06 22.47 20.26
N PRO A 165 0.18 21.17 20.47
CA PRO A 165 -0.75 20.13 20.06
C PRO A 165 -2.14 20.30 20.69
N GLN A 166 -3.19 20.03 19.93
CA GLN A 166 -4.57 20.10 20.40
C GLN A 166 -5.44 19.11 19.62
N THR A 167 -6.30 18.37 20.33
CA THR A 167 -7.16 17.34 19.75
C THR A 167 -8.60 17.55 20.20
N TRP A 168 -9.51 17.59 19.23
CA TRP A 168 -10.95 17.68 19.43
C TRP A 168 -11.65 16.49 18.79
N ASP A 169 -12.65 15.95 19.48
CA ASP A 169 -13.55 14.95 18.90
C ASP A 169 -14.98 15.50 18.80
N VAL A 170 -15.62 15.25 17.66
CA VAL A 170 -17.07 15.43 17.46
C VAL A 170 -17.66 14.04 17.37
N ALA A 171 -18.51 13.69 18.34
CA ALA A 171 -18.98 12.32 18.50
C ALA A 171 -20.43 12.27 18.96
N GLY A 172 -21.08 11.13 18.75
CA GLY A 172 -22.43 10.90 19.26
C GLY A 172 -22.75 9.43 19.43
N ASN A 173 -23.56 9.13 20.44
CA ASN A 173 -24.07 7.79 20.73
C ASN A 173 -25.46 7.89 21.37
N GLU A 174 -25.97 6.77 21.88
CA GLU A 174 -27.27 6.68 22.53
C GLU A 174 -27.40 7.52 23.81
N ALA A 175 -26.28 7.96 24.40
CA ALA A 175 -26.27 8.76 25.62
C ALA A 175 -26.25 10.28 25.35
N ASN A 176 -25.52 10.75 24.33
CA ASN A 176 -25.47 12.15 23.89
C ASN A 176 -24.65 12.33 22.60
N PHE A 177 -24.88 13.48 21.94
CA PHE A 177 -23.94 14.10 21.02
C PHE A 177 -23.03 15.08 21.80
N PHE A 178 -21.74 15.15 21.49
CA PHE A 178 -20.81 15.98 22.25
C PHE A 178 -19.58 16.44 21.45
N ILE A 179 -18.99 17.53 21.94
CA ILE A 179 -17.63 17.96 21.57
C ILE A 179 -16.72 17.65 22.75
N ARG A 180 -15.63 16.91 22.52
CA ARG A 180 -14.64 16.53 23.52
C ARG A 180 -13.31 17.24 23.29
N ASP A 181 -12.79 17.88 24.33
CA ASP A 181 -11.38 18.29 24.40
C ASP A 181 -10.55 17.08 24.84
N ALA A 182 -10.02 16.34 23.86
CA ALA A 182 -9.27 15.12 24.13
C ALA A 182 -7.88 15.40 24.73
N THR A 183 -7.36 16.62 24.57
CA THR A 183 -6.07 17.05 25.11
C THR A 183 -6.18 17.39 26.60
N ASN A 184 -7.16 18.19 26.98
CA ASN A 184 -7.26 18.75 28.33
C ASN A 184 -8.21 17.95 29.23
N GLY A 185 -7.89 16.65 29.41
CA GLY A 185 -8.59 15.78 30.35
C GLY A 185 -9.92 15.21 29.86
N SER A 186 -10.15 15.16 28.54
CA SER A 186 -11.39 14.61 27.94
C SER A 186 -12.66 15.32 28.42
N THR A 187 -12.55 16.62 28.71
CA THR A 187 -13.72 17.42 29.09
C THR A 187 -14.70 17.50 27.92
N LEU A 188 -15.99 17.54 28.22
CA LEU A 188 -17.05 17.65 27.22
C LEU A 188 -17.75 19.01 27.38
N PRO A 189 -17.12 20.11 26.92
CA PRO A 189 -17.64 21.47 27.08
C PRO A 189 -19.00 21.68 26.40
N PHE A 190 -19.34 20.84 25.41
CA PHE A 190 -20.65 20.82 24.78
C PHE A 190 -21.23 19.40 24.78
N ARG A 191 -22.49 19.29 25.20
CA ARG A 191 -23.29 18.05 25.13
C ARG A 191 -24.72 18.39 24.74
N LEU A 192 -25.30 17.57 23.87
CA LEU A 192 -26.71 17.53 23.53
C LEU A 192 -27.23 16.13 23.84
N PHE A 193 -28.18 16.04 24.78
CA PHE A 193 -28.78 14.78 25.15
C PHE A 193 -29.88 14.38 24.14
N PRO A 194 -30.09 13.06 23.93
CA PRO A 194 -31.22 12.60 23.14
C PRO A 194 -32.53 13.19 23.67
N THR A 195 -33.48 13.44 22.77
CA THR A 195 -34.82 14.01 23.08
C THR A 195 -34.85 15.48 23.53
N ALA A 196 -33.71 16.19 23.52
CA ALA A 196 -33.72 17.65 23.62
C ALA A 196 -34.67 18.24 22.56
N PRO A 197 -35.61 19.14 22.93
CA PRO A 197 -36.54 19.74 21.99
C PRO A 197 -35.86 20.48 20.84
N SER A 198 -36.58 20.60 19.72
CA SER A 198 -36.14 21.50 18.64
C SER A 198 -35.98 22.93 19.18
N ASN A 199 -34.94 23.60 18.73
CA ASN A 199 -34.61 24.98 19.09
C ASN A 199 -34.19 25.23 20.55
N SER A 200 -33.84 24.21 21.34
CA SER A 200 -33.34 24.41 22.71
C SER A 200 -32.09 25.30 22.82
N LEU A 201 -31.28 25.34 21.75
CA LEU A 201 -30.25 26.35 21.53
C LEU A 201 -30.24 26.73 20.05
N THR A 202 -30.47 28.01 19.73
CA THR A 202 -30.40 28.54 18.36
C THR A 202 -29.67 29.87 18.33
N ILE A 203 -29.04 30.18 17.19
CA ILE A 203 -28.53 31.51 16.86
C ILE A 203 -29.27 31.94 15.60
N GLN A 204 -30.03 33.02 15.70
CA GLN A 204 -30.87 33.52 14.61
C GLN A 204 -30.06 34.36 13.62
N GLY A 205 -30.64 34.65 12.45
CA GLY A 205 -29.96 35.39 11.37
C GLY A 205 -29.62 36.84 11.73
N ASP A 206 -30.26 37.39 12.76
CA ASP A 206 -29.97 38.69 13.37
C ASP A 206 -28.95 38.62 14.53
N GLY A 207 -28.49 37.42 14.89
CA GLY A 207 -27.52 37.15 15.94
C GLY A 207 -28.12 36.87 17.31
N ASP A 208 -29.45 36.89 17.46
CA ASP A 208 -30.11 36.59 18.73
C ASP A 208 -29.94 35.11 19.10
N ILE A 209 -29.63 34.86 20.38
CA ILE A 209 -29.47 33.51 20.93
C ILE A 209 -30.77 33.08 21.61
N GLY A 210 -31.40 32.02 21.11
CA GLY A 210 -32.51 31.36 21.79
C GLY A 210 -32.00 30.28 22.74
N VAL A 211 -32.46 30.29 24.00
CA VAL A 211 -32.18 29.26 25.00
C VAL A 211 -33.49 28.87 25.69
N GLY A 212 -33.84 27.58 25.63
CA GLY A 212 -35.02 27.02 26.31
C GLY A 212 -36.15 26.67 25.35
#